data_AF-A0A4V1SGX9-F1
#
_entry.id   AF-A0A4V1SGX9-F1
#
_cell.length_a   1.000
_cell.length_b   1.000
_cell.length_c   1.000
_cell.angle_alpha   90.00
_cell.angle_beta   90.00
_cell.angle_gamma   90.00
#
_symmetry.space_group_name_H-M   'P 1'
#
loop_
_entity.id
_entity.type
_entity.pdbx_description
1 polymer ?
#
loop_
_entity_poly.entity_id
_entity_poly.type
_entity_poly.pdbx_seq_one_letter_code
_entity_poly.pdbx_strand_id
1 'polypeptide(L)'
;MACATINSFMKRAILLFLLSQGLAAIAHAQCPIPNLDYSNYHVVFEDNFRYPVPPGEDSATSFRHHPDFLKMWQVPSGIGACDGYALGSDDTSQLSMPSHGIVRITVNRTEPYACLFDKSAHVKKHISGRLQTRDPYYVNTGIIEARIKVAPYIPPTTAPYSGKQVAQVAKPAFWVAPKGPDKNSNRNEIDILDNHDGKPDQLWSKVYNFYDDSAAIKQESFIRVNLPDTTCKPHITDLSGRFHIYSCIWTPSRVTFYLDRRYIGHLDFDGTTKPIELMGRTHPAQQEIIINLMANEYTADGQSMEIDWVRYLEQNCNGDSLIISDKVSQSKILPAEDQLGPDMSTHTLENFYYDNILLERKASSLSTHPTHATVLNAGSTTIQGNFIADQSILFSDTIRTEANPRNPHYRTYVPLNGYLEIKPKPCVKATYVDIENDVLIEKVTPTVNKSSLQIYPNPASGDFIIEVQTQGDYAITISDLAGRAVYVAKMLNERKHRVSISSQLASGNYMIQVRGVSFRETGKVTILK
;
A
#
# COMPACT_ATOMS: atom_id res chain seq x y z
N MET A 1 -75.07 -14.32 -10.94
CA MET A 1 -74.23 -15.40 -11.51
C MET A 1 -73.44 -14.83 -12.71
N ALA A 2 -72.59 -13.83 -12.47
CA ALA A 2 -71.83 -13.13 -13.50
C ALA A 2 -70.51 -12.64 -12.90
N CYS A 3 -69.63 -13.57 -12.53
CA CYS A 3 -68.29 -13.24 -12.09
C CYS A 3 -67.41 -14.49 -12.22
N ALA A 4 -66.88 -14.76 -13.42
CA ALA A 4 -65.70 -15.61 -13.63
C ALA A 4 -65.37 -15.71 -15.12
N THR A 5 -64.83 -14.64 -15.71
CA THR A 5 -64.06 -14.76 -16.96
C THR A 5 -62.99 -13.67 -16.95
N ILE A 6 -62.09 -13.75 -15.97
CA ILE A 6 -60.79 -13.08 -16.12
C ILE A 6 -60.12 -13.75 -17.31
N ASN A 7 -60.11 -13.02 -18.42
CA ASN A 7 -59.64 -13.43 -19.73
C ASN A 7 -58.22 -14.02 -19.62
N SER A 8 -58.02 -15.21 -20.17
CA SER A 8 -56.73 -15.94 -20.25
C SER A 8 -55.56 -15.02 -20.64
N PHE A 9 -55.84 -14.03 -21.49
CA PHE A 9 -54.89 -13.01 -21.91
C PHE A 9 -54.31 -12.18 -20.75
N MET A 10 -55.16 -11.75 -19.81
CA MET A 10 -54.74 -10.89 -18.69
C MET A 10 -53.86 -11.64 -17.69
N LYS A 11 -54.12 -12.94 -17.49
CA LYS A 11 -53.26 -13.81 -16.66
C LYS A 11 -51.87 -13.99 -17.26
N ARG A 12 -51.76 -14.15 -18.59
CA ARG A 12 -50.48 -14.25 -19.29
C ARG A 12 -49.69 -12.94 -19.26
N ALA A 13 -50.37 -11.80 -19.43
CA ALA A 13 -49.74 -10.48 -19.34
C ALA A 13 -49.19 -10.20 -17.93
N ILE A 14 -49.95 -10.54 -16.88
CA ILE A 14 -49.50 -10.40 -15.49
C ILE A 14 -48.32 -11.34 -15.20
N LEU A 15 -48.35 -12.59 -15.69
CA LEU A 15 -47.23 -13.51 -15.51
C LEU A 15 -45.95 -13.03 -16.21
N LEU A 16 -46.06 -12.52 -17.45
CA LEU A 16 -44.92 -11.95 -18.18
C LEU A 16 -44.37 -10.70 -17.50
N PHE A 17 -45.25 -9.84 -16.98
CA PHE A 17 -44.85 -8.67 -16.21
C PHE A 17 -44.14 -9.08 -14.91
N LEU A 18 -44.70 -10.00 -14.13
CA LEU A 18 -44.07 -10.49 -12.90
C LEU A 18 -42.74 -11.23 -13.17
N LEU A 19 -42.65 -12.00 -14.26
CA LEU A 19 -41.39 -12.60 -14.70
C LEU A 19 -40.37 -11.53 -15.12
N SER A 20 -40.78 -10.46 -15.80
CA SER A 20 -39.88 -9.36 -16.16
C SER A 20 -39.37 -8.58 -14.93
N GLN A 21 -40.23 -8.37 -13.93
CA GLN A 21 -39.87 -7.71 -12.68
C GLN A 21 -38.98 -8.63 -11.81
N GLY A 22 -39.27 -9.93 -11.78
CA GLY A 22 -38.45 -10.93 -11.09
C GLY A 22 -37.08 -11.12 -11.72
N LEU A 23 -36.99 -11.15 -13.06
CA LEU A 23 -35.72 -11.22 -13.78
C LEU A 23 -34.90 -9.92 -13.63
N ALA A 24 -35.55 -8.75 -13.57
CA ALA A 24 -34.87 -7.48 -13.27
C ALA A 24 -34.35 -7.42 -11.83
N ALA A 25 -35.10 -7.99 -10.86
CA ALA A 25 -34.68 -8.06 -9.46
C ALA A 25 -33.52 -9.06 -9.22
N ILE A 26 -33.50 -10.19 -9.94
CA ILE A 26 -32.40 -11.17 -9.86
C ILE A 26 -31.14 -10.64 -10.57
N ALA A 27 -31.30 -9.81 -11.61
CA ALA A 27 -30.17 -9.19 -12.32
C ALA A 27 -29.46 -8.07 -11.53
N HIS A 28 -29.97 -7.67 -10.36
CA HIS A 28 -29.43 -6.59 -9.53
C HIS A 28 -29.16 -7.02 -8.09
N ALA A 29 -28.76 -8.27 -7.87
CA ALA A 29 -27.94 -8.56 -6.70
C ALA A 29 -26.63 -7.75 -6.84
N GLN A 30 -26.67 -6.49 -6.39
CA GLN A 30 -25.53 -5.59 -6.37
C GLN A 30 -24.41 -6.34 -5.69
N CYS A 31 -23.29 -6.47 -6.38
CA CYS A 31 -22.11 -7.02 -5.76
C CYS A 31 -21.83 -6.18 -4.51
N PRO A 32 -21.87 -6.75 -3.30
CA PRO A 32 -21.71 -5.98 -2.07
C PRO A 32 -20.27 -5.47 -1.90
N ILE A 33 -19.39 -5.76 -2.86
CA ILE A 33 -17.99 -5.38 -2.83
C ILE A 33 -17.85 -4.03 -3.54
N PRO A 34 -17.47 -2.97 -2.81
CA PRO A 34 -17.35 -1.63 -3.40
C PRO A 34 -16.27 -1.61 -4.47
N ASN A 35 -16.48 -0.79 -5.49
CA ASN A 35 -15.42 -0.44 -6.44
C ASN A 35 -14.28 0.28 -5.72
N LEU A 36 -13.09 0.29 -6.35
CA LEU A 36 -11.94 1.02 -5.84
C LEU A 36 -12.29 2.49 -5.56
N ASP A 37 -12.17 2.90 -4.29
CA ASP A 37 -12.45 4.26 -3.82
C ASP A 37 -11.14 5.02 -3.58
N TYR A 38 -11.01 6.17 -4.23
CA TYR A 38 -9.85 7.06 -4.16
C TYR A 38 -10.05 8.23 -3.19
N SER A 39 -11.24 8.38 -2.58
CA SER A 39 -11.62 9.56 -1.78
C SER A 39 -10.65 9.88 -0.65
N ASN A 40 -10.08 8.84 -0.06
CA ASN A 40 -9.13 8.93 1.05
C ASN A 40 -7.68 8.72 0.61
N TYR A 41 -7.34 8.90 -0.67
CA TYR A 41 -5.98 8.74 -1.18
C TYR A 41 -5.49 10.00 -1.89
N HIS A 42 -4.18 10.20 -1.94
CA HIS A 42 -3.53 11.21 -2.78
C HIS A 42 -2.39 10.59 -3.59
N VAL A 43 -2.16 11.12 -4.78
CA VAL A 43 -1.08 10.66 -5.66
C VAL A 43 0.26 11.08 -5.07
N VAL A 44 1.14 10.11 -4.84
CA VAL A 44 2.53 10.32 -4.40
C VAL A 44 3.50 10.18 -5.56
N PHE A 45 3.20 9.25 -6.46
CA PHE A 45 3.97 9.02 -7.68
C PHE A 45 3.01 8.81 -8.85
N GLU A 46 3.29 9.47 -9.97
CA GLU A 46 2.63 9.26 -11.24
C GLU A 46 3.63 9.46 -12.36
N ASP A 47 3.65 8.54 -13.31
CA ASP A 47 4.27 8.74 -14.61
C ASP A 47 3.26 8.44 -15.71
N ASN A 48 3.04 9.41 -16.58
CA ASN A 48 2.16 9.33 -17.74
C ASN A 48 2.95 9.26 -19.07
N PHE A 49 4.28 9.10 -18.97
CA PHE A 49 5.23 8.95 -20.06
C PHE A 49 5.17 10.07 -21.11
N ARG A 50 4.83 11.30 -20.70
CA ARG A 50 4.76 12.48 -21.58
C ARG A 50 6.06 13.28 -21.58
N TYR A 51 7.16 12.61 -21.94
CA TYR A 51 8.47 13.25 -22.01
C TYR A 51 8.60 14.10 -23.29
N PRO A 52 9.12 15.34 -23.20
CA PRO A 52 9.39 16.14 -24.39
C PRO A 52 10.45 15.45 -25.25
N VAL A 53 10.24 15.51 -26.57
CA VAL A 53 11.15 14.95 -27.56
C VAL A 53 12.03 16.08 -28.07
N PRO A 54 13.37 15.99 -27.94
CA PRO A 54 14.26 17.00 -28.48
C PRO A 54 14.08 17.16 -30.00
N PRO A 55 14.18 18.39 -30.55
CA PRO A 55 14.05 18.60 -31.99
C PRO A 55 15.05 17.75 -32.79
N GLY A 56 14.56 16.98 -33.76
CA GLY A 56 15.39 16.13 -34.63
C GLY A 56 15.70 14.74 -34.07
N GLU A 57 15.22 14.40 -32.87
CA GLU A 57 15.33 13.04 -32.32
C GLU A 57 14.07 12.22 -32.58
N ASP A 58 14.24 10.89 -32.68
CA ASP A 58 13.12 9.96 -32.78
C ASP A 58 12.40 9.86 -31.42
N SER A 59 11.14 10.27 -31.39
CA SER A 59 10.28 10.18 -30.20
C SER A 59 10.16 8.75 -29.67
N ALA A 60 10.26 7.75 -30.55
CA ALA A 60 10.11 6.36 -30.17
C ALA A 60 11.28 5.87 -29.30
N THR A 61 12.45 6.51 -29.36
CA THR A 61 13.66 6.00 -28.71
C THR A 61 14.30 6.96 -27.73
N SER A 62 14.22 8.28 -27.98
CA SER A 62 14.91 9.32 -27.20
C SER A 62 14.47 9.41 -25.74
N PHE A 63 13.20 9.08 -25.42
CA PHE A 63 12.66 9.17 -24.06
C PHE A 63 13.48 8.37 -23.03
N ARG A 64 14.15 7.29 -23.47
CA ARG A 64 15.00 6.44 -22.62
C ARG A 64 16.18 7.19 -22.02
N HIS A 65 16.60 8.28 -22.67
CA HIS A 65 17.69 9.13 -22.22
C HIS A 65 17.18 10.42 -21.57
N HIS A 66 15.85 10.62 -21.51
CA HIS A 66 15.27 11.81 -20.90
C HIS A 66 15.59 11.83 -19.39
N PRO A 67 16.09 12.96 -18.84
CA PRO A 67 16.47 13.04 -17.43
C PRO A 67 15.35 12.67 -16.47
N ASP A 68 14.11 13.11 -16.74
CA ASP A 68 12.97 12.78 -15.88
C ASP A 68 12.62 11.29 -15.92
N PHE A 69 12.75 10.64 -17.08
CA PHE A 69 12.57 9.18 -17.19
C PHE A 69 13.63 8.46 -16.38
N LEU A 70 14.91 8.82 -16.55
CA LEU A 70 16.02 8.21 -15.82
C LEU A 70 16.03 8.53 -14.32
N LYS A 71 15.34 9.59 -13.90
CA LYS A 71 15.13 9.93 -12.49
C LYS A 71 14.15 8.96 -11.84
N MET A 72 13.08 8.58 -12.54
CA MET A 72 12.03 7.71 -12.02
C MET A 72 12.33 6.24 -12.23
N TRP A 73 12.89 5.89 -13.38
CA TRP A 73 13.01 4.52 -13.85
C TRP A 73 14.46 4.11 -14.02
N GLN A 74 14.77 2.94 -13.48
CA GLN A 74 15.88 2.11 -13.85
C GLN A 74 15.40 1.15 -14.92
N VAL A 75 16.17 1.10 -15.99
CA VAL A 75 16.12 0.00 -16.95
C VAL A 75 17.36 -0.83 -16.67
N PRO A 76 17.24 -2.00 -16.02
CA PRO A 76 18.38 -2.87 -15.81
C PRO A 76 19.06 -3.12 -17.17
N SER A 77 20.33 -2.77 -17.26
CA SER A 77 21.14 -2.95 -18.47
C SER A 77 22.17 -4.03 -18.20
N GLY A 78 22.11 -5.15 -18.93
CA GLY A 78 23.16 -6.16 -18.82
C GLY A 78 22.78 -7.49 -19.44
N ILE A 79 23.54 -7.88 -20.47
CA ILE A 79 23.64 -9.26 -20.95
C ILE A 79 24.33 -10.06 -19.83
N GLY A 80 23.58 -10.61 -18.87
CA GLY A 80 24.21 -11.40 -17.81
C GLY A 80 23.34 -11.79 -16.63
N ALA A 81 22.39 -10.96 -16.22
CA ALA A 81 21.42 -11.30 -15.19
C ALA A 81 20.18 -11.86 -15.87
N CYS A 82 20.10 -13.19 -15.96
CA CYS A 82 18.84 -13.81 -16.34
C CYS A 82 17.95 -13.88 -15.12
N ASP A 83 16.73 -13.39 -15.23
CA ASP A 83 15.71 -13.84 -14.31
C ASP A 83 15.46 -15.33 -14.58
N GLY A 84 15.44 -16.19 -13.56
CA GLY A 84 15.40 -17.64 -13.75
C GLY A 84 14.21 -18.11 -14.56
N TYR A 85 13.15 -17.31 -14.51
CA TYR A 85 11.87 -17.55 -15.16
C TYR A 85 11.69 -16.75 -16.46
N ALA A 86 12.50 -15.70 -16.70
CA ALA A 86 12.51 -14.95 -17.95
C ALA A 86 13.66 -15.42 -18.84
N LEU A 87 13.36 -15.83 -20.07
CA LEU A 87 14.37 -16.25 -21.04
C LEU A 87 14.97 -15.08 -21.84
N GLY A 88 14.96 -13.86 -21.32
CA GLY A 88 15.59 -12.70 -21.94
C GLY A 88 16.33 -11.80 -20.96
N SER A 89 17.28 -11.03 -21.47
CA SER A 89 17.98 -9.98 -20.74
C SER A 89 17.18 -8.70 -20.90
N ASP A 90 17.11 -7.94 -19.82
CA ASP A 90 16.56 -6.59 -19.86
C ASP A 90 17.52 -5.71 -20.66
N ASP A 91 17.02 -5.21 -21.79
CA ASP A 91 17.75 -4.32 -22.67
C ASP A 91 16.89 -3.08 -22.93
N THR A 92 17.47 -1.93 -22.63
CA THR A 92 16.90 -0.63 -22.98
C THR A 92 16.46 -0.55 -24.43
N SER A 93 17.13 -1.23 -25.37
CA SER A 93 16.80 -1.28 -26.80
C SER A 93 15.36 -1.74 -27.05
N GLN A 94 14.78 -2.53 -26.14
CA GLN A 94 13.46 -3.14 -26.24
C GLN A 94 12.31 -2.26 -25.72
N LEU A 95 12.63 -1.09 -25.17
CA LEU A 95 11.65 -0.09 -24.79
C LEU A 95 11.45 0.88 -25.95
N SER A 96 10.22 1.22 -26.29
CA SER A 96 9.92 2.26 -27.29
C SER A 96 8.73 3.10 -26.86
N MET A 97 8.52 4.26 -27.49
CA MET A 97 7.33 5.09 -27.28
C MET A 97 6.59 5.28 -28.61
N PRO A 98 5.79 4.30 -29.07
CA PRO A 98 5.12 4.34 -30.37
C PRO A 98 4.16 5.53 -30.53
N SER A 99 3.65 6.04 -29.41
CA SER A 99 2.85 7.25 -29.35
C SER A 99 3.16 7.97 -28.05
N HIS A 100 3.11 9.30 -28.06
CA HIS A 100 3.39 10.11 -26.87
C HIS A 100 2.50 9.68 -25.69
N GLY A 101 3.13 9.36 -24.55
CA GLY A 101 2.46 8.85 -23.36
C GLY A 101 2.29 7.33 -23.29
N ILE A 102 2.71 6.56 -24.30
CA ILE A 102 2.63 5.09 -24.25
C ILE A 102 4.03 4.49 -24.34
N VAL A 103 4.51 3.86 -23.27
CA VAL A 103 5.73 3.04 -23.32
C VAL A 103 5.36 1.63 -23.78
N ARG A 104 6.10 1.11 -24.75
CA ARG A 104 6.00 -0.25 -25.25
C ARG A 104 7.24 -1.04 -24.88
N ILE A 105 7.05 -2.19 -24.23
CA ILE A 105 8.09 -3.19 -24.02
C ILE A 105 7.91 -4.26 -25.09
N THR A 106 8.95 -4.57 -25.86
CA THR A 106 8.91 -5.57 -26.93
C THR A 106 9.83 -6.74 -26.59
N VAL A 107 9.40 -7.95 -26.93
CA VAL A 107 10.27 -9.14 -26.95
C VAL A 107 10.72 -9.35 -28.38
N ASN A 108 12.03 -9.41 -28.59
CA ASN A 108 12.60 -9.80 -29.88
C ASN A 108 13.52 -11.01 -29.74
N ARG A 109 13.59 -11.83 -30.79
CA ARG A 109 14.61 -12.87 -30.94
C ARG A 109 15.96 -12.23 -31.18
N THR A 110 16.99 -12.89 -30.69
CA THR A 110 18.38 -12.48 -30.89
C THR A 110 19.26 -13.71 -31.12
N GLU A 111 20.50 -13.49 -31.54
CA GLU A 111 21.51 -14.54 -31.54
C GLU A 111 21.65 -15.14 -30.14
N PRO A 112 21.80 -16.48 -30.02
CA PRO A 112 21.90 -17.10 -28.72
C PRO A 112 23.05 -16.52 -27.90
N TYR A 113 22.76 -16.12 -26.66
CA TYR A 113 23.77 -15.59 -25.75
C TYR A 113 23.71 -16.31 -24.40
N ALA A 114 24.86 -16.42 -23.75
CA ALA A 114 24.96 -16.99 -22.42
C ALA A 114 24.63 -15.93 -21.37
N CYS A 115 23.90 -16.33 -20.33
CA CYS A 115 23.70 -15.54 -19.13
C CYS A 115 23.80 -16.41 -17.88
N LEU A 116 24.00 -15.80 -16.73
CA LEU A 116 24.06 -16.49 -15.46
C LEU A 116 22.73 -16.31 -14.71
N PHE A 117 22.10 -17.41 -14.34
CA PHE A 117 21.05 -17.45 -13.33
C PHE A 117 21.42 -18.49 -12.29
N ASP A 118 21.39 -18.08 -11.02
CA ASP A 118 21.75 -18.95 -9.89
C ASP A 118 23.07 -19.73 -10.10
N LYS A 119 24.11 -19.00 -10.54
CA LYS A 119 25.45 -19.52 -10.88
C LYS A 119 25.48 -20.54 -12.02
N SER A 120 24.36 -20.81 -12.68
CA SER A 120 24.24 -21.69 -13.83
C SER A 120 24.18 -20.89 -15.12
N ALA A 121 24.91 -21.35 -16.14
CA ALA A 121 24.89 -20.75 -17.47
C ALA A 121 23.63 -21.21 -18.22
N HIS A 122 22.84 -20.26 -18.70
CA HIS A 122 21.69 -20.52 -19.55
C HIS A 122 21.92 -19.87 -20.91
N VAL A 123 21.54 -20.56 -21.99
CA VAL A 123 21.51 -19.99 -23.33
C VAL A 123 20.13 -19.40 -23.57
N LYS A 124 20.06 -18.12 -23.87
CA LYS A 124 18.82 -17.39 -24.16
C LYS A 124 18.77 -17.00 -25.63
N LYS A 125 17.56 -16.88 -26.18
CA LYS A 125 17.31 -16.59 -27.60
C LYS A 125 16.44 -15.35 -27.81
N HIS A 126 16.10 -14.66 -26.72
CA HIS A 126 15.21 -13.52 -26.73
C HIS A 126 15.80 -12.42 -25.86
N ILE A 127 15.47 -11.19 -26.19
CA ILE A 127 15.73 -9.99 -25.38
C ILE A 127 14.39 -9.31 -25.13
N SER A 128 14.28 -8.63 -23.99
CA SER A 128 13.07 -7.88 -23.64
C SER A 128 13.43 -6.63 -22.84
N GLY A 129 12.44 -5.95 -22.28
CA GLY A 129 12.65 -4.82 -21.38
C GLY A 129 11.96 -5.00 -20.04
N ARG A 130 12.47 -4.23 -19.08
CA ARG A 130 11.95 -4.07 -17.73
C ARG A 130 12.06 -2.60 -17.33
N LEU A 131 11.01 -2.10 -16.71
CA LEU A 131 10.98 -0.86 -15.97
C LEU A 131 10.99 -1.20 -14.49
N GLN A 132 11.84 -0.52 -13.73
CA GLN A 132 11.93 -0.63 -12.28
C GLN A 132 12.04 0.77 -11.70
N THR A 133 11.31 1.12 -10.64
CA THR A 133 11.47 2.46 -10.05
C THR A 133 12.83 2.62 -9.36
N ARG A 134 13.35 3.86 -9.33
CA ARG A 134 14.61 4.25 -8.65
C ARG A 134 14.36 4.94 -7.33
N ASP A 135 15.40 5.07 -6.50
CA ASP A 135 15.40 6.03 -5.39
C ASP A 135 14.95 7.42 -5.87
N PRO A 136 14.04 8.12 -5.17
CA PRO A 136 13.33 7.74 -3.95
C PRO A 136 11.92 7.16 -4.20
N TYR A 137 11.58 6.78 -5.43
CA TYR A 137 10.26 6.34 -5.90
C TYR A 137 9.93 4.91 -5.48
N TYR A 138 9.87 4.69 -4.17
CA TYR A 138 9.41 3.44 -3.60
C TYR A 138 7.96 3.50 -3.22
N VAL A 139 7.36 2.33 -3.18
CA VAL A 139 5.99 2.14 -2.73
C VAL A 139 5.94 1.34 -1.44
N ASN A 140 4.85 1.55 -0.73
CA ASN A 140 4.50 0.91 0.51
C ASN A 140 2.98 0.66 0.48
N THR A 141 2.30 0.66 1.63
CA THR A 141 0.85 0.60 1.75
C THR A 141 0.22 1.76 0.98
N GLY A 142 -0.92 1.49 0.34
CA GLY A 142 -1.55 2.43 -0.57
C GLY A 142 -2.23 1.73 -1.75
N ILE A 143 -2.55 2.53 -2.78
CA ILE A 143 -3.02 2.03 -4.05
C ILE A 143 -1.85 2.03 -5.03
N ILE A 144 -1.54 0.88 -5.60
CA ILE A 144 -0.55 0.75 -6.67
C ILE A 144 -1.29 0.33 -7.92
N GLU A 145 -1.18 1.11 -9.00
CA GLU A 145 -1.92 0.82 -10.23
C GLU A 145 -1.20 1.23 -11.51
N ALA A 146 -1.49 0.52 -12.59
CA ALA A 146 -0.99 0.82 -13.92
C ALA A 146 -2.06 0.53 -14.98
N ARG A 147 -2.06 1.34 -16.04
CA ARG A 147 -2.90 1.10 -17.22
C ARG A 147 -2.08 0.44 -18.32
N ILE A 148 -2.33 -0.86 -18.51
CA ILE A 148 -1.50 -1.73 -19.35
C ILE A 148 -2.39 -2.41 -20.40
N LYS A 149 -1.88 -2.56 -21.62
CA LYS A 149 -2.39 -3.47 -22.63
C LYS A 149 -1.37 -4.60 -22.77
N VAL A 150 -1.78 -5.81 -22.42
CA VAL A 150 -0.89 -6.98 -22.42
C VAL A 150 -0.62 -7.49 -23.84
N ALA A 151 0.43 -8.31 -23.98
CA ALA A 151 0.77 -8.92 -25.26
C ALA A 151 -0.37 -9.80 -25.80
N PRO A 152 -0.59 -9.81 -27.14
CA PRO A 152 -1.58 -10.68 -27.76
C PRO A 152 -1.35 -12.15 -27.45
N TYR A 153 -2.41 -12.87 -27.14
CA TYR A 153 -2.35 -14.32 -27.05
C TYR A 153 -2.11 -14.93 -28.43
N ILE A 154 -1.08 -15.77 -28.51
CA ILE A 154 -0.81 -16.60 -29.67
C ILE A 154 -1.10 -18.04 -29.27
N PRO A 155 -2.05 -18.72 -29.94
CA PRO A 155 -2.37 -20.10 -29.65
C PRO A 155 -1.12 -20.99 -29.59
N PRO A 156 -1.04 -21.94 -28.65
CA PRO A 156 0.06 -22.88 -28.56
C PRO A 156 0.32 -23.59 -29.88
N THR A 157 1.61 -23.85 -30.13
CA THR A 157 2.04 -24.72 -31.22
C THR A 157 2.65 -25.99 -30.65
N THR A 158 2.65 -27.06 -31.43
CA THR A 158 3.37 -28.28 -31.07
C THR A 158 4.87 -28.04 -31.12
N ALA A 159 5.56 -28.21 -29.99
CA ALA A 159 7.02 -28.13 -29.94
C ALA A 159 7.64 -29.25 -30.79
N PRO A 160 8.60 -28.94 -31.68
CA PRO A 160 9.08 -29.87 -32.71
C PRO A 160 9.75 -31.14 -32.16
N TYR A 161 10.26 -31.11 -30.92
CA TYR A 161 10.99 -32.23 -30.33
C TYR A 161 10.25 -32.99 -29.23
N SER A 162 9.30 -32.36 -28.54
CA SER A 162 8.59 -32.97 -27.40
C SER A 162 7.16 -33.38 -27.73
N GLY A 163 6.59 -32.89 -28.85
CA GLY A 163 5.18 -33.06 -29.17
C GLY A 163 4.23 -32.32 -28.21
N LYS A 164 4.76 -31.61 -27.20
CA LYS A 164 3.96 -30.86 -26.24
C LYS A 164 3.47 -29.55 -26.85
N GLN A 165 2.24 -29.18 -26.55
CA GLN A 165 1.74 -27.83 -26.82
C GLN A 165 2.48 -26.84 -25.93
N VAL A 166 3.11 -25.84 -26.55
CA VAL A 166 3.84 -24.78 -25.84
C VAL A 166 3.27 -23.44 -26.24
N ALA A 167 2.93 -22.63 -25.24
CA ALA A 167 2.38 -21.31 -25.47
C ALA A 167 3.47 -20.41 -26.06
N GLN A 168 3.21 -19.84 -27.25
CA GLN A 168 4.15 -18.95 -27.93
C GLN A 168 4.07 -17.51 -27.42
N VAL A 169 3.67 -17.31 -26.18
CA VAL A 169 3.29 -16.01 -25.63
C VAL A 169 4.38 -15.42 -24.76
N ALA A 170 4.48 -14.10 -24.79
CA ALA A 170 5.19 -13.35 -23.80
C ALA A 170 4.38 -13.31 -22.49
N LYS A 171 5.06 -13.17 -21.36
CA LYS A 171 4.48 -13.20 -20.01
C LYS A 171 4.61 -11.80 -19.41
N PRO A 172 3.62 -10.92 -19.60
CA PRO A 172 3.62 -9.59 -19.01
C PRO A 172 3.44 -9.70 -17.50
N ALA A 173 4.21 -8.91 -16.77
CA ALA A 173 4.08 -8.78 -15.33
C ALA A 173 4.15 -7.33 -14.88
N PHE A 174 3.40 -7.02 -13.82
CA PHE A 174 3.44 -5.77 -13.07
C PHE A 174 3.30 -6.13 -11.59
N TRP A 175 4.34 -5.83 -10.84
CA TRP A 175 4.54 -6.35 -9.49
C TRP A 175 5.37 -5.36 -8.66
N VAL A 176 5.43 -5.61 -7.35
CA VAL A 176 6.30 -4.88 -6.44
C VAL A 176 7.15 -5.85 -5.64
N ALA A 177 8.41 -5.47 -5.38
CA ALA A 177 9.34 -6.26 -4.58
C ALA A 177 10.40 -5.38 -3.91
N PRO A 178 11.11 -5.87 -2.88
CA PRO A 178 12.05 -5.05 -2.14
C PRO A 178 13.27 -4.74 -2.99
N LYS A 179 13.84 -3.56 -2.80
CA LYS A 179 15.10 -3.18 -3.43
C LYS A 179 16.25 -4.08 -2.95
N GLY A 180 17.06 -4.53 -3.90
CA GLY A 180 18.44 -4.96 -3.64
C GLY A 180 18.78 -6.40 -4.01
N PRO A 181 20.09 -6.72 -4.02
CA PRO A 181 20.61 -8.03 -4.44
C PRO A 181 20.54 -9.10 -3.35
N ASP A 182 20.15 -8.75 -2.12
CA ASP A 182 20.09 -9.72 -1.02
C ASP A 182 18.92 -10.67 -1.24
N LYS A 183 19.24 -11.75 -1.97
CA LYS A 183 18.31 -12.84 -2.21
C LYS A 183 17.83 -13.49 -0.92
N ASN A 184 18.59 -13.30 0.16
CA ASN A 184 18.50 -13.97 1.44
C ASN A 184 17.76 -13.15 2.51
N SER A 185 17.43 -11.88 2.25
CA SER A 185 16.67 -11.06 3.20
C SER A 185 15.19 -11.16 2.85
N ASN A 186 14.35 -11.68 3.74
CA ASN A 186 12.88 -11.78 3.64
C ASN A 186 12.24 -10.88 2.57
N ARG A 187 11.99 -11.42 1.37
CA ARG A 187 11.38 -10.66 0.26
C ARG A 187 9.89 -10.95 0.22
N ASN A 188 9.08 -9.91 0.35
CA ASN A 188 7.66 -9.98 0.00
C ASN A 188 7.50 -9.44 -1.41
N GLU A 189 6.93 -10.22 -2.30
CA GLU A 189 6.63 -9.82 -3.68
C GLU A 189 5.11 -9.85 -3.88
N ILE A 190 4.56 -8.80 -4.50
CA ILE A 190 3.13 -8.71 -4.80
C ILE A 190 2.99 -8.61 -6.32
N ASP A 191 2.52 -9.69 -6.94
CA ASP A 191 2.13 -9.70 -8.35
C ASP A 191 0.74 -9.10 -8.49
N ILE A 192 0.66 -7.88 -9.01
CA ILE A 192 -0.61 -7.20 -9.31
C ILE A 192 -1.18 -7.76 -10.61
N LEU A 193 -0.31 -7.92 -11.60
CA LEU A 193 -0.55 -8.60 -12.87
C LEU A 193 0.57 -9.60 -13.11
N ASP A 194 0.21 -10.87 -13.27
CA ASP A 194 1.00 -11.90 -13.94
C ASP A 194 0.08 -12.63 -14.93
N ASN A 195 0.50 -12.68 -16.21
CA ASN A 195 -0.14 -13.50 -17.23
C ASN A 195 0.83 -14.54 -17.79
N HIS A 196 1.28 -15.44 -16.90
CA HIS A 196 2.28 -16.47 -17.19
C HIS A 196 1.94 -17.39 -18.37
N ASP A 197 0.65 -17.69 -18.56
CA ASP A 197 0.15 -18.55 -19.64
C ASP A 197 -0.15 -17.76 -20.93
N GLY A 198 -0.05 -16.43 -20.88
CA GLY A 198 -0.44 -15.46 -21.90
C GLY A 198 -1.90 -15.53 -22.35
N LYS A 199 -2.74 -16.33 -21.68
CA LYS A 199 -4.13 -16.52 -22.06
C LYS A 199 -4.89 -15.20 -21.97
N PRO A 200 -5.76 -14.91 -22.94
CA PRO A 200 -6.40 -13.61 -23.05
C PRO A 200 -7.42 -13.36 -21.93
N ASP A 201 -7.85 -14.39 -21.22
CA ASP A 201 -8.90 -14.36 -20.19
C ASP A 201 -8.38 -14.79 -18.80
N GLN A 202 -7.06 -14.77 -18.58
CA GLN A 202 -6.46 -15.18 -17.31
C GLN A 202 -5.55 -14.09 -16.74
N LEU A 203 -5.81 -13.78 -15.48
CA LEU A 203 -4.99 -12.91 -14.65
C LEU A 203 -4.63 -13.68 -13.38
N TRP A 204 -3.35 -13.65 -13.04
CA TRP A 204 -2.82 -14.19 -11.81
C TRP A 204 -2.38 -13.02 -10.95
N SER A 205 -2.97 -12.90 -9.77
CA SER A 205 -2.50 -11.99 -8.73
C SER A 205 -2.02 -12.81 -7.55
N LYS A 206 -0.84 -12.48 -7.04
CA LYS A 206 -0.13 -13.32 -6.06
C LYS A 206 0.57 -12.47 -5.02
N VAL A 207 0.80 -13.08 -3.87
CA VAL A 207 1.75 -12.58 -2.89
C VAL A 207 2.72 -13.71 -2.58
N TYR A 208 4.00 -13.46 -2.76
CA TYR A 208 5.09 -14.34 -2.37
C TYR A 208 5.71 -13.81 -1.10
N ASN A 209 6.04 -14.73 -0.18
CA ASN A 209 6.92 -14.46 0.94
C ASN A 209 8.10 -15.42 0.83
N PHE A 210 9.27 -14.86 0.53
CA PHE A 210 10.54 -15.58 0.47
C PHE A 210 11.19 -15.55 1.85
N TYR A 211 10.66 -16.35 2.78
CA TYR A 211 11.27 -16.56 4.09
C TYR A 211 12.11 -17.86 4.03
N ASP A 212 13.43 -17.71 4.12
CA ASP A 212 14.44 -18.79 4.09
C ASP A 212 14.65 -19.44 2.70
N ASP A 213 15.92 -19.56 2.28
CA ASP A 213 16.35 -20.23 1.04
C ASP A 213 16.03 -21.74 1.05
N SER A 214 15.57 -22.27 2.18
CA SER A 214 14.96 -23.60 2.19
C SER A 214 13.70 -23.56 1.31
N ALA A 215 13.77 -24.22 0.16
CA ALA A 215 12.68 -24.33 -0.84
C ALA A 215 11.35 -24.92 -0.30
N ALA A 216 11.22 -25.11 1.02
CA ALA A 216 10.15 -25.80 1.70
C ALA A 216 8.92 -24.92 2.02
N ILE A 217 9.02 -23.58 2.01
CA ILE A 217 7.87 -22.72 2.34
C ILE A 217 7.70 -21.59 1.32
N LYS A 218 7.56 -21.95 0.03
CA LYS A 218 6.88 -21.05 -0.92
C LYS A 218 5.39 -21.07 -0.59
N GLN A 219 4.93 -20.15 0.26
CA GLN A 219 3.50 -19.96 0.43
C GLN A 219 3.00 -19.05 -0.70
N GLU A 220 2.56 -19.69 -1.78
CA GLU A 220 1.96 -19.01 -2.91
C GLU A 220 0.46 -18.95 -2.67
N SER A 221 -0.05 -17.74 -2.43
CA SER A 221 -1.49 -17.50 -2.42
C SER A 221 -1.88 -16.94 -3.77
N PHE A 222 -2.66 -17.72 -4.53
CA PHE A 222 -3.07 -17.36 -5.88
C PHE A 222 -4.53 -16.93 -5.94
N ILE A 223 -4.78 -15.82 -6.62
CA ILE A 223 -6.12 -15.50 -7.10
C ILE A 223 -6.13 -15.75 -8.60
N ARG A 224 -6.53 -16.95 -9.00
CA ARG A 224 -6.81 -17.24 -10.41
C ARG A 224 -8.20 -16.70 -10.73
N VAL A 225 -8.24 -15.64 -11.52
CA VAL A 225 -9.49 -15.15 -12.07
C VAL A 225 -9.69 -15.83 -13.42
N ASN A 226 -10.42 -16.96 -13.42
CA ASN A 226 -11.06 -17.40 -14.65
C ASN A 226 -12.23 -16.43 -14.87
N LEU A 227 -12.16 -15.64 -15.95
CA LEU A 227 -13.07 -14.54 -16.20
C LEU A 227 -14.50 -14.90 -16.69
N PRO A 228 -14.99 -16.17 -16.66
CA PRO A 228 -16.42 -16.43 -16.73
C PRO A 228 -16.99 -16.92 -15.39
N ASP A 229 -18.10 -16.30 -14.99
CA ASP A 229 -19.21 -16.91 -14.23
C ASP A 229 -19.32 -16.67 -12.70
N THR A 230 -19.08 -15.44 -12.24
CA THR A 230 -19.84 -14.93 -11.08
C THR A 230 -20.34 -13.52 -11.39
N THR A 231 -21.57 -13.20 -10.96
CA THR A 231 -22.27 -11.92 -11.21
C THR A 231 -21.50 -10.67 -10.77
N CYS A 232 -20.42 -10.84 -10.01
CA CYS A 232 -19.59 -9.80 -9.42
C CYS A 232 -18.28 -9.49 -10.17
N LYS A 233 -17.75 -10.43 -10.96
CA LYS A 233 -16.43 -10.28 -11.59
C LYS A 233 -16.57 -9.70 -13.00
N PRO A 234 -15.65 -8.82 -13.45
CA PRO A 234 -15.68 -8.32 -14.82
C PRO A 234 -15.60 -9.49 -15.80
N HIS A 235 -16.54 -9.56 -16.74
CA HIS A 235 -16.45 -10.49 -17.86
C HIS A 235 -15.45 -9.92 -18.88
N ILE A 236 -14.19 -10.30 -18.74
CA ILE A 236 -13.13 -9.92 -19.68
C ILE A 236 -12.75 -11.16 -20.48
N THR A 237 -13.06 -11.14 -21.77
CA THR A 237 -12.72 -12.23 -22.68
C THR A 237 -11.34 -12.06 -23.30
N ASP A 238 -10.79 -10.85 -23.22
CA ASP A 238 -9.53 -10.50 -23.85
C ASP A 238 -8.84 -9.31 -23.16
N LEU A 239 -7.79 -9.61 -22.41
CA LEU A 239 -6.87 -8.66 -21.77
C LEU A 239 -5.98 -7.96 -22.78
N SER A 240 -5.74 -8.56 -23.96
CA SER A 240 -4.81 -8.04 -24.98
C SER A 240 -5.47 -7.10 -25.98
N GLY A 241 -6.79 -7.18 -26.14
CA GLY A 241 -7.57 -6.38 -27.09
C GLY A 241 -7.62 -4.89 -26.76
N ARG A 242 -7.42 -4.51 -25.49
CA ARG A 242 -7.44 -3.10 -25.05
C ARG A 242 -6.58 -2.88 -23.81
N PHE A 243 -6.40 -1.61 -23.45
CA PHE A 243 -5.85 -1.26 -22.14
C PHE A 243 -6.84 -1.60 -21.03
N HIS A 244 -6.30 -2.10 -19.92
CA HIS A 244 -6.96 -2.35 -18.65
C HIS A 244 -6.23 -1.63 -17.52
N ILE A 245 -6.93 -1.35 -16.43
CA ILE A 245 -6.32 -0.84 -15.19
C ILE A 245 -6.12 -2.02 -14.25
N TYR A 246 -4.86 -2.32 -13.93
CA TYR A 246 -4.49 -3.31 -12.93
C TYR A 246 -4.12 -2.57 -11.66
N SER A 247 -4.79 -2.88 -10.54
CA SER A 247 -4.55 -2.19 -9.28
C SER A 247 -4.52 -3.16 -8.11
N CYS A 248 -3.80 -2.80 -7.05
CA CYS A 248 -4.02 -3.34 -5.72
C CYS A 248 -4.18 -2.23 -4.67
N ILE A 249 -4.95 -2.50 -3.62
CA ILE A 249 -4.87 -1.80 -2.34
C ILE A 249 -4.03 -2.68 -1.43
N TRP A 250 -2.90 -2.17 -0.98
CA TRP A 250 -2.04 -2.83 -0.01
C TRP A 250 -2.16 -2.14 1.35
N THR A 251 -2.56 -2.90 2.37
CA THR A 251 -2.55 -2.51 3.79
C THR A 251 -1.61 -3.43 4.56
N PRO A 252 -1.25 -3.11 5.82
CA PRO A 252 -0.37 -3.99 6.58
C PRO A 252 -1.00 -5.35 6.92
N SER A 253 -2.32 -5.50 6.73
CA SER A 253 -3.07 -6.73 7.02
C SER A 253 -3.68 -7.41 5.79
N ARG A 254 -3.63 -6.80 4.60
CA ARG A 254 -4.30 -7.32 3.40
C ARG A 254 -3.72 -6.75 2.10
N VAL A 255 -3.76 -7.55 1.04
CA VAL A 255 -3.70 -7.04 -0.35
C VAL A 255 -5.01 -7.34 -1.07
N THR A 256 -5.65 -6.32 -1.61
CA THR A 256 -6.89 -6.43 -2.39
C THR A 256 -6.63 -6.06 -3.85
N PHE A 257 -6.99 -6.93 -4.78
CA PHE A 257 -6.72 -6.75 -6.20
C PHE A 257 -7.96 -6.29 -6.97
N TYR A 258 -7.74 -5.45 -7.97
CA TYR A 258 -8.76 -4.89 -8.83
C TYR A 258 -8.34 -4.96 -10.30
N LEU A 259 -9.33 -5.15 -11.17
CA LEU A 259 -9.20 -5.07 -12.62
C LEU A 259 -10.28 -4.13 -13.15
N ASP A 260 -9.87 -3.08 -13.87
CA ASP A 260 -10.75 -1.97 -14.28
C ASP A 260 -11.56 -1.40 -13.10
N ARG A 261 -10.88 -1.23 -11.95
CA ARG A 261 -11.43 -0.75 -10.66
C ARG A 261 -12.50 -1.65 -10.03
N ARG A 262 -12.72 -2.83 -10.59
CA ARG A 262 -13.62 -3.85 -10.02
C ARG A 262 -12.81 -4.86 -9.23
N TYR A 263 -13.31 -5.17 -8.04
CA TYR A 263 -12.70 -6.17 -7.19
C TYR A 263 -12.60 -7.53 -7.90
N ILE A 264 -11.44 -8.18 -7.79
CA ILE A 264 -11.22 -9.54 -8.32
C ILE A 264 -10.85 -10.55 -7.24
N GLY A 265 -10.33 -10.09 -6.10
CA GLY A 265 -9.95 -10.93 -4.96
C GLY A 265 -9.12 -10.17 -3.92
N HIS A 266 -8.86 -10.78 -2.77
CA HIS A 266 -7.90 -10.30 -1.77
C HIS A 266 -7.16 -11.46 -1.11
N LEU A 267 -6.08 -11.13 -0.40
CA LEU A 267 -5.30 -12.02 0.44
C LEU A 267 -5.14 -11.35 1.81
N ASP A 268 -5.60 -12.03 2.86
CA ASP A 268 -5.46 -11.59 4.24
C ASP A 268 -4.13 -12.04 4.85
N PHE A 269 -3.58 -11.20 5.72
CA PHE A 269 -2.35 -11.46 6.45
C PHE A 269 -2.60 -11.86 7.92
N ASP A 270 -3.86 -12.00 8.32
CA ASP A 270 -4.30 -12.13 9.72
C ASP A 270 -4.06 -13.50 10.39
N GLY A 271 -3.27 -14.38 9.76
CA GLY A 271 -2.82 -15.65 10.34
C GLY A 271 -3.90 -16.72 10.54
N THR A 272 -5.17 -16.45 10.21
CA THR A 272 -6.26 -17.42 10.38
C THR A 272 -6.22 -18.58 9.37
N THR A 273 -5.58 -18.37 8.21
CA THR A 273 -5.34 -19.39 7.18
C THR A 273 -3.85 -19.71 7.04
N LYS A 274 -3.30 -20.48 7.99
CA LYS A 274 -1.88 -20.92 8.09
C LYS A 274 -0.89 -19.77 8.36
N PRO A 275 0.21 -20.02 9.09
CA PRO A 275 0.86 -18.98 9.90
C PRO A 275 1.58 -17.94 9.06
N ILE A 276 0.91 -16.79 8.89
CA ILE A 276 1.44 -15.52 8.39
C ILE A 276 2.15 -14.76 9.55
N GLU A 277 2.80 -15.48 10.47
CA GLU A 277 3.67 -14.87 11.49
C GLU A 277 4.88 -14.12 10.89
N LEU A 278 5.08 -14.21 9.57
CA LEU A 278 6.29 -13.76 8.89
C LEU A 278 6.13 -12.43 8.12
N MET A 279 4.92 -12.06 7.68
CA MET A 279 4.72 -10.71 7.12
C MET A 279 4.67 -9.63 8.21
N GLY A 280 4.18 -9.96 9.42
CA GLY A 280 4.21 -9.04 10.57
C GLY A 280 5.61 -8.66 11.08
N ARG A 281 6.66 -9.40 10.69
CA ARG A 281 8.06 -9.07 11.02
C ARG A 281 8.78 -8.27 9.94
N THR A 282 8.21 -8.22 8.74
CA THR A 282 8.77 -7.48 7.61
C THR A 282 7.85 -6.32 7.28
N HIS A 283 7.83 -5.35 8.20
CA HIS A 283 7.21 -4.06 7.91
C HIS A 283 7.82 -3.55 6.59
N PRO A 284 6.99 -3.04 5.67
CA PRO A 284 7.36 -2.80 4.28
C PRO A 284 8.64 -2.00 4.14
N ALA A 285 9.72 -2.73 3.85
CA ALA A 285 10.86 -2.15 3.20
C ALA A 285 10.36 -1.45 1.94
N GLN A 286 10.99 -0.33 1.60
CA GLN A 286 10.78 0.36 0.34
C GLN A 286 10.75 -0.64 -0.83
N GLN A 287 9.56 -0.79 -1.45
CA GLN A 287 9.36 -1.69 -2.58
C GLN A 287 9.52 -0.92 -3.89
N GLU A 288 10.12 -1.54 -4.88
CA GLU A 288 10.21 -1.02 -6.24
C GLU A 288 8.98 -1.47 -7.02
N ILE A 289 8.43 -0.58 -7.85
CA ILE A 289 7.48 -1.00 -8.89
C ILE A 289 8.27 -1.58 -10.04
N ILE A 290 7.88 -2.77 -10.48
CA ILE A 290 8.50 -3.47 -11.59
C ILE A 290 7.45 -3.80 -12.64
N ILE A 291 7.73 -3.45 -13.90
CA ILE A 291 6.92 -3.80 -15.06
C ILE A 291 7.83 -4.41 -16.11
N ASN A 292 7.56 -5.64 -16.52
CA ASN A 292 8.39 -6.35 -17.49
C ASN A 292 7.57 -7.25 -18.40
N LEU A 293 8.16 -7.58 -19.55
CA LEU A 293 7.60 -8.54 -20.49
C LEU A 293 8.55 -9.73 -20.61
N MET A 294 8.24 -10.85 -19.98
CA MET A 294 9.15 -12.00 -20.02
C MET A 294 8.93 -12.83 -21.28
N ALA A 295 10.01 -13.39 -21.84
CA ALA A 295 9.97 -14.35 -22.93
C ALA A 295 10.22 -15.77 -22.42
N ASN A 296 9.72 -16.76 -23.16
CA ASN A 296 10.14 -18.14 -23.10
C ASN A 296 10.74 -18.56 -24.46
N GLU A 297 11.28 -19.77 -24.57
CA GLU A 297 12.02 -20.23 -25.76
C GLU A 297 11.14 -20.36 -27.01
N TYR A 298 9.82 -20.37 -26.82
CA TYR A 298 8.78 -20.44 -27.85
C TYR A 298 8.08 -19.11 -28.10
N THR A 299 8.37 -18.06 -27.32
CA THR A 299 7.74 -16.75 -27.50
C THR A 299 7.96 -16.27 -28.94
N ALA A 300 6.87 -15.90 -29.60
CA ALA A 300 6.92 -15.35 -30.95
C ALA A 300 7.61 -13.97 -30.93
N ASP A 301 8.36 -13.70 -31.98
CA ASP A 301 9.11 -12.47 -32.17
C ASP A 301 8.18 -11.24 -32.30
N GLY A 302 8.62 -10.09 -31.80
CA GLY A 302 7.88 -8.82 -31.90
C GLY A 302 6.65 -8.70 -30.98
N GLN A 303 6.40 -9.66 -30.07
CA GLN A 303 5.35 -9.49 -29.07
C GLN A 303 5.64 -8.31 -28.16
N SER A 304 4.61 -7.57 -27.78
CA SER A 304 4.79 -6.36 -26.98
C SER A 304 3.65 -6.13 -26.01
N MET A 305 3.96 -5.45 -24.90
CA MET A 305 2.99 -4.87 -23.99
C MET A 305 3.13 -3.35 -24.00
N GLU A 306 2.03 -2.66 -23.78
CA GLU A 306 1.96 -1.19 -23.78
C GLU A 306 1.50 -0.67 -22.43
N ILE A 307 2.11 0.40 -21.95
CA ILE A 307 1.87 1.01 -20.64
C ILE A 307 1.56 2.49 -20.89
N ASP A 308 0.37 2.92 -20.48
CA ASP A 308 -0.09 4.31 -20.63
C ASP A 308 0.30 5.17 -19.42
N TRP A 309 0.16 4.62 -18.21
CA TRP A 309 0.59 5.31 -16.99
C TRP A 309 0.79 4.33 -15.84
N VAL A 310 1.54 4.78 -14.85
CA VAL A 310 1.75 4.10 -13.56
C VAL A 310 1.51 5.10 -12.44
N ARG A 311 0.83 4.68 -11.38
CA ARG A 311 0.52 5.50 -10.21
C ARG A 311 0.73 4.74 -8.90
N TYR A 312 1.14 5.50 -7.90
CA TYR A 312 1.09 5.11 -6.51
C TYR A 312 0.41 6.22 -5.72
N LEU A 313 -0.60 5.82 -4.93
CA LEU A 313 -1.36 6.70 -4.07
C LEU A 313 -1.22 6.25 -2.61
N GLU A 314 -0.91 7.20 -1.74
CA GLU A 314 -0.92 6.98 -0.29
C GLU A 314 -2.25 7.42 0.31
N GLN A 315 -2.62 6.80 1.42
CA GLN A 315 -3.83 7.20 2.14
C GLN A 315 -3.64 8.60 2.75
N ASN A 316 -4.68 9.43 2.68
CA ASN A 316 -4.75 10.74 3.31
C ASN A 316 -4.85 10.57 4.82
N CYS A 317 -3.72 10.67 5.52
CA CYS A 317 -3.65 10.53 6.99
C CYS A 317 -3.91 11.84 7.75
N ASN A 318 -4.53 12.85 7.13
CA ASN A 318 -4.73 14.15 7.75
C ASN A 318 -5.65 14.05 8.98
N GLY A 319 -5.08 14.03 10.18
CA GLY A 319 -5.80 14.14 11.46
C GLY A 319 -5.48 13.06 12.50
N ASP A 320 -4.88 11.93 12.11
CA ASP A 320 -4.62 10.82 13.04
C ASP A 320 -3.19 10.88 13.59
N SER A 321 -2.92 11.86 14.45
CA SER A 321 -1.72 11.81 15.30
C SER A 321 -1.98 10.86 16.47
N LEU A 322 -1.27 9.75 16.52
CA LEU A 322 -1.24 8.89 17.70
C LEU A 322 -0.39 9.55 18.78
N ILE A 323 -1.02 10.30 19.69
CA ILE A 323 -0.36 10.77 20.91
C ILE A 323 -0.69 9.74 22.01
N ILE A 324 0.22 8.81 22.27
CA ILE A 324 0.18 8.01 23.50
C ILE A 324 0.70 8.92 24.61
N SER A 325 -0.18 9.74 25.21
CA SER A 325 0.18 10.46 26.43
C SER A 325 -0.05 9.53 27.60
N ASP A 326 1.04 9.00 28.16
CA ASP A 326 0.98 8.28 29.41
C ASP A 326 0.67 9.28 30.54
N LYS A 327 -0.60 9.32 30.96
CA LYS A 327 -0.96 9.87 32.26
C LYS A 327 -1.33 8.68 33.13
N VAL A 328 -0.32 8.08 33.75
CA VAL A 328 -0.52 7.30 34.98
C VAL A 328 -1.07 8.27 36.03
N SER A 329 -2.40 8.38 36.12
CA SER A 329 -3.00 8.95 37.32
C SER A 329 -2.63 7.99 38.45
N GLN A 330 -1.90 8.50 39.45
CA GLN A 330 -1.68 7.78 40.70
C GLN A 330 -3.04 7.34 41.25
N SER A 331 -3.38 6.05 41.06
CA SER A 331 -4.52 5.45 41.73
C SER A 331 -4.17 5.44 43.21
N LYS A 332 -4.84 6.31 43.96
CA LYS A 332 -4.77 6.42 45.40
C LYS A 332 -4.94 5.01 45.99
N ILE A 333 -3.89 4.50 46.62
CA ILE A 333 -3.94 3.25 47.39
C ILE A 333 -5.00 3.47 48.47
N LEU A 334 -6.16 2.82 48.33
CA LEU A 334 -7.09 2.68 49.45
C LEU A 334 -6.52 1.57 50.34
N PRO A 335 -6.37 1.81 51.66
CA PRO A 335 -5.89 0.78 52.57
C PRO A 335 -6.87 -0.39 52.54
N ALA A 336 -6.32 -1.60 52.48
CA ALA A 336 -7.06 -2.84 52.60
C ALA A 336 -7.57 -2.95 54.04
N GLU A 337 -8.85 -2.62 54.26
CA GLU A 337 -9.59 -3.05 55.43
C GLU A 337 -10.78 -3.91 55.00
N ASP A 338 -10.64 -5.20 55.29
CA ASP A 338 -11.66 -6.18 55.66
C ASP A 338 -13.11 -5.86 55.29
N GLN A 339 -13.59 -6.36 54.14
CA GLN A 339 -14.93 -6.96 54.00
C GLN A 339 -14.95 -8.02 52.89
N LEU A 340 -14.78 -9.28 53.27
CA LEU A 340 -15.17 -10.43 52.47
C LEU A 340 -16.68 -10.63 52.62
N GLY A 341 -17.48 -10.03 51.73
CA GLY A 341 -18.89 -10.37 51.51
C GLY A 341 -19.04 -11.29 50.29
N PRO A 342 -19.93 -12.31 50.33
CA PRO A 342 -20.13 -13.24 49.23
C PRO A 342 -21.21 -12.70 48.28
N ASP A 343 -20.89 -11.66 47.51
CA ASP A 343 -21.73 -11.28 46.37
C ASP A 343 -20.88 -10.67 45.26
N MET A 344 -20.20 -11.52 44.50
CA MET A 344 -19.60 -11.13 43.23
C MET A 344 -20.66 -11.19 42.14
N SER A 345 -21.55 -10.21 42.15
CA SER A 345 -22.29 -9.84 40.94
C SER A 345 -21.30 -9.44 39.84
N THR A 346 -21.59 -9.86 38.62
CA THR A 346 -20.80 -9.68 37.42
C THR A 346 -20.45 -8.20 37.19
N HIS A 347 -19.23 -7.80 37.54
CA HIS A 347 -18.65 -6.58 37.01
C HIS A 347 -18.37 -6.79 35.52
N THR A 348 -19.27 -6.29 34.68
CA THR A 348 -18.99 -6.01 33.27
C THR A 348 -17.82 -5.04 33.21
N LEU A 349 -16.66 -5.54 32.78
CA LEU A 349 -15.50 -4.70 32.50
C LEU A 349 -15.83 -3.79 31.31
N GLU A 350 -15.72 -2.49 31.55
CA GLU A 350 -15.96 -1.45 30.55
C GLU A 350 -14.90 -1.53 29.44
N ASN A 351 -15.35 -1.45 28.18
CA ASN A 351 -14.46 -1.25 27.05
C ASN A 351 -13.78 0.12 27.21
N PHE A 352 -12.45 0.16 27.16
CA PHE A 352 -11.72 1.42 27.14
C PHE A 352 -11.72 1.96 25.70
N TYR A 353 -12.55 2.97 25.47
CA TYR A 353 -12.51 3.76 24.25
C TYR A 353 -11.47 4.86 24.43
N TYR A 354 -10.32 4.71 23.78
CA TYR A 354 -9.46 5.85 23.47
C TYR A 354 -9.84 6.32 22.07
N ASP A 355 -9.83 7.63 21.84
CA ASP A 355 -10.36 8.27 20.62
C ASP A 355 -9.87 7.64 19.29
N ASN A 356 -8.77 6.87 19.31
CA ASN A 356 -8.19 6.21 18.14
C ASN A 356 -7.74 4.74 18.32
N ILE A 357 -8.01 4.08 19.45
CA ILE A 357 -7.67 2.66 19.67
C ILE A 357 -8.87 1.94 20.32
N LEU A 358 -9.29 0.83 19.72
CA LEU A 358 -10.17 -0.14 20.36
C LEU A 358 -9.31 -1.25 20.97
N LEU A 359 -9.27 -1.33 22.30
CA LEU A 359 -8.64 -2.43 23.02
C LEU A 359 -9.69 -3.51 23.29
N GLU A 360 -9.76 -4.54 22.44
CA GLU A 360 -10.64 -5.69 22.63
C GLU A 360 -9.89 -6.82 23.35
N ARG A 361 -10.35 -7.19 24.56
CA ARG A 361 -9.90 -8.42 25.22
C ARG A 361 -10.72 -9.59 24.68
N LYS A 362 -10.11 -10.45 23.86
CA LYS A 362 -10.72 -11.73 23.48
C LYS A 362 -10.28 -12.81 24.47
N ALA A 363 -11.25 -13.46 25.12
CA ALA A 363 -10.98 -14.66 25.90
C ALA A 363 -10.55 -15.79 24.93
N SER A 364 -9.45 -16.46 25.23
CA SER A 364 -9.12 -17.70 24.52
C SER A 364 -10.20 -18.73 24.84
N SER A 365 -10.73 -19.40 23.82
CA SER A 365 -11.77 -20.43 23.94
C SER A 365 -11.27 -21.73 24.58
N LEU A 366 -10.20 -21.67 25.37
CA LEU A 366 -9.46 -22.79 25.94
C LEU A 366 -9.34 -22.64 27.46
N SER A 367 -10.49 -22.60 28.15
CA SER A 367 -10.59 -22.96 29.57
C SER A 367 -12.07 -22.98 30.00
N THR A 368 -12.59 -24.16 30.37
CA THR A 368 -13.90 -24.33 31.02
C THR A 368 -13.81 -24.25 32.55
N HIS A 369 -12.77 -23.62 33.11
CA HIS A 369 -12.68 -23.42 34.55
C HIS A 369 -13.22 -22.03 34.96
N PRO A 370 -13.99 -21.95 36.07
CA PRO A 370 -14.48 -20.67 36.57
C PRO A 370 -13.28 -19.81 36.96
N THR A 371 -13.01 -18.78 36.18
CA THR A 371 -11.95 -17.81 36.47
C THR A 371 -12.40 -16.96 37.66
N HIS A 372 -11.69 -17.05 38.78
CA HIS A 372 -11.74 -16.02 39.80
C HIS A 372 -11.35 -14.68 39.15
N ALA A 373 -12.12 -13.62 39.44
CA ALA A 373 -11.80 -12.26 39.01
C ALA A 373 -10.38 -11.92 39.52
N THR A 374 -9.42 -11.85 38.61
CA THR A 374 -8.06 -11.41 38.92
C THR A 374 -8.06 -9.90 38.80
N VAL A 375 -8.01 -9.21 39.94
CA VAL A 375 -7.70 -7.77 39.98
C VAL A 375 -6.24 -7.62 39.61
N LEU A 376 -5.95 -6.95 38.48
CA LEU A 376 -4.60 -6.55 38.11
C LEU A 376 -4.17 -5.41 39.04
N ASN A 377 -3.39 -5.73 40.08
CA ASN A 377 -2.64 -4.72 40.81
C ASN A 377 -1.37 -4.40 39.99
N ALA A 378 -1.46 -3.39 39.13
CA ALA A 378 -0.32 -2.87 38.39
C ALA A 378 0.55 -2.01 39.33
N GLY A 379 1.34 -2.66 40.17
CA GLY A 379 2.52 -2.03 40.76
C GLY A 379 3.52 -1.77 39.64
N SER A 380 3.49 -0.55 39.08
CA SER A 380 4.49 0.03 38.16
C SER A 380 5.18 -0.96 37.22
N THR A 381 4.42 -1.61 36.33
CA THR A 381 5.02 -2.27 35.16
C THR A 381 5.06 -1.25 34.03
N THR A 382 6.22 -0.64 33.81
CA THR A 382 6.44 0.20 32.63
C THR A 382 6.65 -0.75 31.46
N ILE A 383 5.70 -0.84 30.53
CA ILE A 383 5.93 -1.54 29.26
C ILE A 383 6.71 -0.58 28.37
N GLN A 384 8.04 -0.65 28.44
CA GLN A 384 8.91 -0.03 27.44
C GLN A 384 8.97 -0.97 26.24
N GLY A 385 8.37 -0.57 25.13
CA GLY A 385 8.39 -1.33 23.89
C GLY A 385 8.21 -0.42 22.69
N ASN A 386 8.86 -0.78 21.58
CA ASN A 386 8.60 -0.16 20.29
C ASN A 386 7.24 -0.67 19.79
N PHE A 387 6.23 0.20 19.81
CA PHE A 387 4.90 -0.14 19.31
C PHE A 387 4.87 -0.03 17.80
N ILE A 388 4.65 -1.16 17.14
CA ILE A 388 4.47 -1.23 15.69
C ILE A 388 2.97 -1.44 15.43
N ALA A 389 2.44 -0.72 14.44
CA ALA A 389 1.10 -0.94 13.91
C ALA A 389 0.96 -2.41 13.47
N ASP A 390 -0.14 -3.09 13.87
CA ASP A 390 -0.48 -4.48 13.54
C ASP A 390 0.35 -5.58 14.26
N GLN A 391 0.65 -5.40 15.56
CA GLN A 391 1.07 -6.52 16.40
C GLN A 391 -0.02 -6.98 17.37
N SER A 392 -0.37 -8.26 17.26
CA SER A 392 -0.95 -9.03 18.36
C SER A 392 0.19 -9.36 19.32
N ILE A 393 0.31 -8.65 20.44
CA ILE A 393 1.31 -8.97 21.45
C ILE A 393 0.77 -10.12 22.29
N LEU A 394 1.43 -11.27 22.22
CA LEU A 394 1.22 -12.37 23.15
C LEU A 394 1.96 -12.01 24.45
N PHE A 395 1.23 -11.56 25.47
CA PHE A 395 1.80 -11.37 26.78
C PHE A 395 1.88 -12.73 27.46
N SER A 396 3.02 -13.40 27.37
CA SER A 396 3.31 -14.53 28.26
C SER A 396 3.92 -14.01 29.57
N ASP A 397 3.23 -13.11 30.26
CA ASP A 397 3.73 -12.69 31.56
C ASP A 397 3.29 -13.71 32.61
N THR A 398 4.26 -14.27 33.32
CA THR A 398 3.97 -15.18 34.43
C THR A 398 3.79 -14.31 35.66
N ILE A 399 2.54 -14.01 36.05
CA ILE A 399 2.31 -13.35 37.34
C ILE A 399 2.85 -14.27 38.44
N ARG A 400 3.98 -13.90 39.04
CA ARG A 400 4.41 -14.49 40.30
C ARG A 400 3.55 -13.88 41.39
N THR A 401 2.54 -14.61 41.84
CA THR A 401 1.93 -14.30 43.13
C THR A 401 2.99 -14.55 44.19
N GLU A 402 3.27 -13.56 45.05
CA GLU A 402 4.13 -13.76 46.21
C GLU A 402 3.62 -14.95 47.02
N ALA A 403 4.55 -15.79 47.48
CA ALA A 403 4.22 -16.98 48.23
C ALA A 403 3.39 -16.58 49.46
N ASN A 404 2.23 -17.22 49.64
CA ASN A 404 1.47 -17.06 50.87
C ASN A 404 2.37 -17.45 52.06
N PRO A 405 2.67 -16.53 52.99
CA PRO A 405 3.62 -16.80 54.08
C PRO A 405 3.14 -17.90 55.04
N ARG A 406 1.86 -18.31 54.98
CA ARG A 406 1.33 -19.43 55.76
C ARG A 406 1.41 -20.78 55.07
N ASN A 407 1.73 -20.84 53.77
CA ASN A 407 1.87 -22.11 53.06
C ASN A 407 2.84 -21.99 51.85
N PRO A 408 4.15 -22.17 52.07
CA PRO A 408 5.18 -21.97 51.04
C PRO A 408 5.14 -22.98 49.88
N HIS A 409 4.26 -23.99 49.93
CA HIS A 409 4.14 -25.04 48.91
C HIS A 409 3.06 -24.78 47.85
N TYR A 410 2.23 -23.75 47.99
CA TYR A 410 1.24 -23.37 46.96
C TYR A 410 1.77 -22.23 46.09
N ARG A 411 2.44 -22.60 44.98
CA ARG A 411 2.66 -21.70 43.85
C ARG A 411 1.61 -22.01 42.78
N THR A 412 0.63 -21.13 42.64
CA THR A 412 -0.34 -21.24 41.55
C THR A 412 0.22 -20.48 40.36
N TYR A 413 0.66 -21.20 39.33
CA TYR A 413 0.96 -20.60 38.04
C TYR A 413 -0.37 -20.48 37.30
N VAL A 414 -0.90 -19.27 37.18
CA VAL A 414 -2.03 -19.00 36.28
C VAL A 414 -1.44 -18.56 34.94
N PRO A 415 -1.45 -19.42 33.90
CA PRO A 415 -1.09 -18.96 32.56
C PRO A 415 -2.18 -17.97 32.10
N LEU A 416 -1.84 -16.69 32.06
CA LEU A 416 -2.65 -15.67 31.40
C LEU A 416 -2.36 -15.77 29.90
N ASN A 417 -3.05 -16.66 29.21
CA ASN A 417 -3.09 -16.64 27.74
C ASN A 417 -4.08 -15.54 27.30
N GLY A 418 -3.66 -14.29 27.44
CA GLY A 418 -4.31 -13.12 26.84
C GLY A 418 -3.39 -12.50 25.79
N TYR A 419 -3.95 -12.12 24.65
CA TYR A 419 -3.25 -11.25 23.71
C TYR A 419 -3.93 -9.89 23.70
N LEU A 420 -3.13 -8.83 23.50
CA LEU A 420 -3.62 -7.50 23.18
C LEU A 420 -3.51 -7.35 21.67
N GLU A 421 -4.64 -7.24 21.00
CA GLU A 421 -4.70 -6.94 19.57
C GLU A 421 -4.73 -5.42 19.41
N ILE A 422 -3.58 -4.80 19.10
CA ILE A 422 -3.55 -3.38 18.75
C ILE A 422 -3.89 -3.30 17.26
N LYS A 423 -5.15 -2.94 16.95
CA LYS A 423 -5.56 -2.63 15.58
C LYS A 423 -5.17 -1.18 15.28
N PRO A 424 -4.10 -0.92 14.52
CA PRO A 424 -3.81 0.43 14.08
C PRO A 424 -4.96 0.91 13.20
N LYS A 425 -5.36 2.17 13.36
CA LYS A 425 -6.06 2.83 12.26
C LYS A 425 -5.12 2.83 11.05
N PRO A 426 -5.62 2.69 9.81
CA PRO A 426 -4.84 2.62 8.56
C PRO A 426 -3.80 3.74 8.32
N CYS A 427 -3.75 4.75 9.19
CA CYS A 427 -3.06 6.01 9.00
C CYS A 427 -1.83 6.24 9.91
N VAL A 428 -1.44 5.28 10.76
CA VAL A 428 -0.30 5.48 11.68
C VAL A 428 1.01 5.01 11.01
N LYS A 429 1.83 5.96 10.55
CA LYS A 429 3.20 5.67 10.08
C LYS A 429 4.08 5.32 11.29
N ALA A 430 4.39 4.03 11.47
CA ALA A 430 5.36 3.61 12.45
C ALA A 430 6.74 4.20 12.11
N THR A 431 7.29 5.01 13.00
CA THR A 431 8.64 5.57 12.84
C THR A 431 9.54 4.84 13.83
N TYR A 432 10.65 4.25 13.36
CA TYR A 432 11.58 3.54 14.22
C TYR A 432 12.31 4.54 15.12
N VAL A 433 12.22 4.35 16.43
CA VAL A 433 13.15 4.96 17.38
C VAL A 433 14.13 3.87 17.75
N ASP A 434 15.38 4.05 17.32
CA ASP A 434 16.46 3.14 17.68
C ASP A 434 16.79 3.38 19.16
N ILE A 435 16.46 2.40 20.01
CA ILE A 435 16.79 2.42 21.43
C ILE A 435 17.98 1.47 21.65
N GLU A 436 19.02 1.59 20.82
CA GLU A 436 20.32 1.03 21.14
C GLU A 436 21.18 2.15 21.74
N ASN A 437 21.13 2.21 23.07
CA ASN A 437 22.15 2.64 24.04
C ASN A 437 21.48 3.34 25.23
N ASP A 438 21.70 2.80 26.43
CA ASP A 438 21.45 3.46 27.71
C ASP A 438 22.19 4.80 27.76
N VAL A 439 21.52 5.86 27.33
CA VAL A 439 21.93 7.24 27.57
C VAL A 439 20.83 7.85 28.43
N LEU A 440 21.23 8.32 29.61
CA LEU A 440 20.38 9.14 30.48
C LEU A 440 19.89 10.35 29.67
N ILE A 441 18.61 10.34 29.29
CA ILE A 441 18.00 11.42 28.51
C ILE A 441 17.67 12.57 29.47
N GLU A 442 18.61 13.51 29.64
CA GLU A 442 18.22 14.89 29.91
C GLU A 442 17.64 15.49 28.62
N LYS A 443 16.31 15.59 28.58
CA LYS A 443 15.55 16.48 27.69
C LYS A 443 15.73 16.24 26.18
N VAL A 444 15.12 15.17 25.66
CA VAL A 444 14.79 15.07 24.24
C VAL A 444 13.85 16.22 23.88
N THR A 445 14.34 17.13 23.04
CA THR A 445 13.51 18.11 22.35
C THR A 445 12.97 17.40 21.12
N PRO A 446 11.66 17.33 20.89
CA PRO A 446 11.10 16.61 19.74
C PRO A 446 11.70 17.14 18.44
N THR A 447 12.18 16.25 17.58
CA THR A 447 12.48 16.55 16.18
C THR A 447 11.14 16.75 15.48
N VAL A 448 10.56 17.94 15.65
CA VAL A 448 9.46 18.43 14.84
C VAL A 448 9.94 18.37 13.40
N ASN A 449 9.23 17.63 12.55
CA ASN A 449 9.39 17.70 11.10
C ASN A 449 9.23 19.18 10.72
N LYS A 450 10.35 19.91 10.59
CA LYS A 450 10.32 21.34 10.32
C LYS A 450 9.65 21.49 8.97
N SER A 451 8.51 22.17 8.95
CA SER A 451 7.83 22.55 7.72
C SER A 451 8.86 23.12 6.74
N SER A 452 8.75 22.73 5.48
CA SER A 452 9.62 23.22 4.40
C SER A 452 9.49 24.74 4.19
N LEU A 453 8.44 25.33 4.78
CA LEU A 453 8.16 26.74 4.96
C LEU A 453 8.42 27.18 6.41
N GLN A 454 9.33 28.10 6.64
CA GLN A 454 9.61 28.70 7.96
C GLN A 454 9.19 30.18 7.95
N ILE A 455 8.54 30.62 9.03
CA ILE A 455 8.07 32.01 9.18
C ILE A 455 8.71 32.59 10.43
N TYR A 456 9.49 33.65 10.25
CA TYR A 456 10.20 34.33 11.32
C TYR A 456 9.54 35.69 11.61
N PRO A 457 8.74 35.82 12.67
CA PRO A 457 8.14 37.09 13.04
C PRO A 457 9.21 38.09 13.51
N ASN A 458 9.01 39.37 13.21
CA ASN A 458 9.73 40.49 13.78
C ASN A 458 8.82 41.23 14.78
N PRO A 459 8.93 40.97 16.09
CA PRO A 459 8.04 41.55 17.10
C PRO A 459 8.08 43.08 17.16
N ALA A 460 9.18 43.72 16.76
CA ALA A 460 9.34 45.16 16.87
C ALA A 460 8.61 45.94 15.76
N SER A 461 8.41 45.33 14.59
CA SER A 461 7.76 45.97 13.46
C SER A 461 6.45 45.31 13.04
N GLY A 462 6.19 44.07 13.47
CA GLY A 462 5.10 43.24 12.96
C GLY A 462 5.35 42.66 11.57
N ASP A 463 6.50 42.96 10.95
CA ASP A 463 6.95 42.30 9.72
C ASP A 463 7.32 40.84 10.01
N PHE A 464 7.48 40.03 8.96
CA PHE A 464 8.05 38.70 9.12
C PHE A 464 8.84 38.29 7.88
N ILE A 465 9.70 37.28 8.04
CA ILE A 465 10.47 36.68 6.94
C ILE A 465 9.88 35.31 6.66
N ILE A 466 9.57 35.06 5.39
CA ILE A 466 9.27 33.73 4.89
C ILE A 466 10.57 33.12 4.39
N GLU A 467 10.90 31.90 4.82
CA GLU A 467 12.02 31.11 4.31
C GLU A 467 11.54 29.77 3.77
N VAL A 468 12.06 29.38 2.62
CA VAL A 468 11.82 28.09 1.98
C VAL A 468 13.12 27.30 1.91
N GLN A 469 13.03 25.97 1.88
CA GLN A 469 14.22 25.11 1.87
C GLN A 469 15.06 25.28 0.60
N THR A 470 14.43 25.38 -0.57
CA THR A 470 15.10 25.48 -1.88
C THR A 470 15.00 26.89 -2.45
N GLN A 471 16.00 27.30 -3.23
CA GLN A 471 15.98 28.57 -3.96
C GLN A 471 15.14 28.41 -5.24
N GLY A 472 14.36 29.42 -5.61
CA GLY A 472 13.51 29.35 -6.79
C GLY A 472 12.54 30.53 -6.93
N ASP A 473 11.66 30.43 -7.92
CA ASP A 473 10.61 31.41 -8.17
C ASP A 473 9.31 30.97 -7.49
N TYR A 474 8.80 31.82 -6.58
CA TYR A 474 7.60 31.52 -5.80
C TYR A 474 6.61 32.68 -5.81
N ALA A 475 5.32 32.36 -5.91
CA ALA A 475 4.22 33.27 -5.63
C ALA A 475 3.81 33.16 -4.15
N ILE A 476 3.78 34.30 -3.47
CA ILE A 476 3.37 34.42 -2.06
C ILE A 476 2.02 35.11 -2.04
N THR A 477 1.04 34.49 -1.38
CA THR A 477 -0.30 35.07 -1.16
C THR A 477 -0.63 35.01 0.33
N ILE A 478 -1.04 36.13 0.90
CA ILE A 478 -1.56 36.19 2.26
C ILE A 478 -3.04 36.51 2.15
N SER A 479 -3.88 35.69 2.77
CA SER A 479 -5.32 35.87 2.77
C SER A 479 -5.87 35.95 4.19
N ASP A 480 -6.99 36.65 4.34
CA ASP A 480 -7.79 36.57 5.56
C ASP A 480 -8.49 35.20 5.69
N LEU A 481 -9.20 34.98 6.79
CA LEU A 481 -9.94 33.72 7.01
C LEU A 481 -11.11 33.50 6.04
N ALA A 482 -11.54 34.54 5.31
CA ALA A 482 -12.54 34.44 4.25
C ALA A 482 -11.90 34.10 2.89
N GLY A 483 -10.58 33.92 2.83
CA GLY A 483 -9.84 33.61 1.61
C GLY A 483 -9.58 34.83 0.71
N ARG A 484 -9.89 36.04 1.16
CA ARG A 484 -9.60 37.27 0.40
C ARG A 484 -8.11 37.57 0.50
N ALA A 485 -7.45 37.70 -0.64
CA ALA A 485 -6.02 38.06 -0.68
C ALA A 485 -5.84 39.50 -0.19
N VAL A 486 -5.03 39.66 0.85
CA VAL A 486 -4.68 40.96 1.45
C VAL A 486 -3.24 41.39 1.13
N TYR A 487 -2.39 40.46 0.70
CA TYR A 487 -1.04 40.73 0.20
C TYR A 487 -0.64 39.68 -0.84
N VAL A 488 0.01 40.11 -1.92
CA VAL A 488 0.55 39.24 -2.96
C VAL A 488 1.94 39.72 -3.33
N ALA A 489 2.90 38.80 -3.37
CA ALA A 489 4.27 39.08 -3.78
C ALA A 489 4.87 37.92 -4.58
N LYS A 490 6.03 38.18 -5.17
CA LYS A 490 6.87 37.17 -5.82
C LYS A 490 8.24 37.17 -5.16
N MET A 491 8.76 35.98 -4.91
CA MET A 491 10.15 35.72 -4.54
C MET A 491 10.84 35.19 -5.79
N LEU A 492 11.88 35.87 -6.28
CA LEU A 492 12.54 35.55 -7.56
C LEU A 492 13.93 34.99 -7.29
N ASN A 493 14.12 33.71 -7.61
CA ASN A 493 15.34 32.96 -7.36
C ASN A 493 15.93 33.25 -5.96
N GLU A 494 15.09 33.24 -4.93
CA GLU A 494 15.44 33.62 -3.56
C GLU A 494 14.97 32.51 -2.60
N ARG A 495 15.63 32.41 -1.43
CA ARG A 495 15.22 31.49 -0.35
C ARG A 495 14.44 32.18 0.75
N LYS A 496 14.56 33.51 0.86
CA LYS A 496 13.95 34.32 1.92
C LYS A 496 13.27 35.53 1.30
N HIS A 497 12.05 35.81 1.75
CA HIS A 497 11.32 37.02 1.36
C HIS A 497 10.83 37.75 2.60
N ARG A 498 11.17 39.03 2.72
CA ARG A 498 10.66 39.89 3.79
C ARG A 498 9.28 40.39 3.42
N VAL A 499 8.32 40.16 4.30
CA VAL A 499 6.96 40.64 4.17
C VAL A 499 6.77 41.84 5.11
N SER A 500 6.54 43.02 4.52
CA SER A 500 6.34 44.27 5.24
C SER A 500 4.89 44.73 5.14
N ILE A 501 4.03 44.23 6.03
CA ILE A 501 2.56 44.40 5.96
C ILE A 501 1.91 44.85 7.28
N SER A 502 2.67 44.97 8.35
CA SER A 502 2.13 45.23 9.69
C SER A 502 1.36 46.54 9.82
N SER A 503 1.76 47.57 9.06
CA SER A 503 1.07 48.86 9.01
C SER A 503 -0.24 48.79 8.23
N GLN A 504 -0.41 47.81 7.35
CA GLN A 504 -1.54 47.71 6.41
C GLN A 504 -2.62 46.72 6.86
N LEU A 505 -2.26 45.70 7.64
CA LEU A 505 -3.20 44.67 8.11
C LEU A 505 -3.74 44.96 9.50
N ALA A 506 -5.00 44.63 9.75
CA ALA A 506 -5.59 44.66 11.09
C ALA A 506 -5.06 43.49 11.95
N SER A 507 -5.15 43.60 13.28
CA SER A 507 -4.87 42.47 14.17
C SER A 507 -5.79 41.29 13.84
N GLY A 508 -5.24 40.09 13.74
CA GLY A 508 -6.02 38.93 13.31
C GLY A 508 -5.17 37.74 12.84
N ASN A 509 -5.86 36.68 12.44
CA ASN A 509 -5.24 35.47 11.86
C ASN A 509 -5.29 35.54 10.33
N TYR A 510 -4.18 35.20 9.70
CA TYR A 510 -4.03 35.18 8.25
C TYR A 510 -3.40 33.87 7.80
N MET A 511 -3.76 33.44 6.60
CA MET A 511 -3.18 32.28 5.93
C MET A 511 -2.13 32.75 4.93
N ILE A 512 -0.94 32.18 4.98
CA ILE A 512 0.15 32.41 4.03
C ILE A 512 0.20 31.22 3.11
N GLN A 513 0.22 31.43 1.81
CA GLN A 513 0.39 30.40 0.81
C GLN A 513 1.60 30.73 -0.08
N VAL A 514 2.49 29.76 -0.23
CA VAL A 514 3.68 29.87 -1.09
C VAL A 514 3.59 28.79 -2.17
N ARG A 515 3.64 29.20 -3.45
CA ARG A 515 3.53 28.30 -4.61
C ARG A 515 4.70 28.47 -5.58
N GLY A 516 5.39 27.38 -5.90
CA GLY A 516 6.37 27.26 -6.98
C GLY A 516 6.05 26.05 -7.87
N VAL A 517 6.91 25.73 -8.85
CA VAL A 517 6.70 24.65 -9.84
C VAL A 517 6.43 23.29 -9.19
N SER A 518 7.16 22.96 -8.12
CA SER A 518 7.05 21.70 -7.38
C SER A 518 6.91 21.92 -5.87
N PHE A 519 6.45 23.10 -5.46
CA PHE A 519 6.39 23.51 -4.06
C PHE A 519 5.05 24.16 -3.76
N ARG A 520 4.31 23.64 -2.78
CA ARG A 520 3.06 24.27 -2.34
C ARG A 520 2.91 24.07 -0.84
N GLU A 521 3.07 25.15 -0.10
CA GLU A 521 2.95 25.15 1.35
C GLU A 521 1.99 26.21 1.83
N THR A 522 1.36 25.94 2.97
CA THR A 522 0.44 26.85 3.63
C THR A 522 0.83 27.00 5.09
N GLY A 523 0.98 28.25 5.55
CA GLY A 523 1.25 28.61 6.94
C GLY A 523 0.15 29.51 7.50
N LYS A 524 0.15 29.68 8.82
CA LYS A 524 -0.71 30.63 9.53
C LYS A 524 0.17 31.68 10.21
N VAL A 525 -0.23 32.94 10.16
CA VAL A 525 0.38 34.03 10.95
C VAL A 525 -0.71 34.75 11.76
N THR A 526 -0.38 35.14 12.98
CA THR A 526 -1.25 35.95 13.84
C THR A 526 -0.59 37.30 14.06
N ILE A 527 -1.27 38.37 13.66
CA ILE A 527 -0.82 39.75 13.87
C ILE A 527 -1.49 40.27 15.14
N LEU A 528 -0.68 40.70 16.10
CA LEU A 528 -1.10 41.37 17.33
C LEU A 528 -0.57 42.81 17.26
N LYS A 529 -1.43 43.81 17.40
CA LYS A 529 -1.05 45.23 17.49
C LYS A 529 -1.20 45.71 18.91
#